data_AF-A0A417D5J6-F1
#
_entry.id   AF-A0A417D5J6-F1
#
_cell.length_a   1.000
_cell.length_b   1.000
_cell.length_c   1.000
_cell.angle_alpha   90.00
_cell.angle_beta   90.00
_cell.angle_gamma   90.00
#
_symmetry.space_group_name_H-M   'P 1'
#
loop_
_entity.id
_entity.type
_entity.pdbx_description
1 polymer ?
#
loop_
_entity_poly.entity_id
_entity_poly.type
_entity_poly.pdbx_seq_one_letter_code
_entity_poly.pdbx_strand_id
1 'polypeptide(L)'
;MRNRRLALAAALLLAITSADGAALAVSGSDFSSEEVAEAVFDEVENEGLDNQDEVQEQVQTPEMDQVEDQSSEDSFSDASGMEAAAEWQNEEAATADEALVFSDGEDTGITYTLSDDGKLVISGTGSIADDAFAGNTKITSVVISEGVTGIGSRAFTGCTNLTSVTIPEGVTTIDGMTFGNCTSLTSVTIPGTVTSIEVQAFWNCSSLTSITIPASVTSIGSGVFQGCTSLTSVKLSEGLTRIGDQTFGRCNALETIEIPASLTSIGNDAFKNCAKLRSIRCYANSSTWQPRYICDSNTTVYYSYNPNHTHSYKSHVINEWLYLFRI
;
A
#
# COMPACT_ATOMS: atom_id res chain seq x y z
N MET A 1 -5.07 -26.91 -58.12
CA MET A 1 -5.79 -25.95 -57.25
C MET A 1 -4.79 -25.38 -56.25
N ARG A 2 -4.59 -24.08 -55.99
CA ARG A 2 -4.91 -22.81 -56.72
C ARG A 2 -6.39 -22.53 -57.08
N ASN A 3 -6.68 -21.25 -57.37
CA ASN A 3 -7.99 -20.65 -57.69
C ASN A 3 -9.13 -20.94 -56.70
N ARG A 4 -9.07 -20.33 -55.50
CA ARG A 4 -10.28 -19.86 -54.76
C ARG A 4 -10.04 -18.89 -53.58
N ARG A 5 -8.83 -18.34 -53.38
CA ARG A 5 -8.53 -17.36 -52.30
C ARG A 5 -8.03 -15.98 -52.77
N LEU A 6 -8.05 -15.71 -54.08
CA LEU A 6 -7.62 -14.44 -54.69
C LEU A 6 -8.80 -13.53 -55.10
N ALA A 7 -10.01 -13.81 -54.59
CA ALA A 7 -11.25 -13.16 -55.01
C ALA A 7 -11.98 -12.40 -53.88
N LEU A 8 -11.35 -12.22 -52.71
CA LEU A 8 -11.97 -11.53 -51.56
C LEU A 8 -11.14 -10.38 -50.97
N ALA A 9 -9.94 -10.10 -51.49
CA ALA A 9 -9.03 -9.06 -50.97
C ALA A 9 -8.93 -7.81 -51.89
N ALA A 10 -9.76 -7.73 -52.93
CA ALA A 10 -9.69 -6.66 -53.95
C ALA A 10 -11.09 -6.20 -54.40
N ALA A 11 -11.94 -5.83 -53.43
CA ALA A 11 -13.25 -5.19 -53.70
C ALA A 11 -13.73 -4.23 -52.59
N LEU A 12 -12.90 -3.91 -51.59
CA LEU A 12 -13.19 -2.88 -50.57
C LEU A 12 -12.25 -1.68 -50.69
N LEU A 13 -12.06 -1.20 -51.93
CA LEU A 13 -11.25 -0.02 -52.21
C LEU A 13 -11.86 0.75 -53.39
N LEU A 14 -13.10 1.19 -53.21
CA LEU A 14 -13.89 1.89 -54.23
C LEU A 14 -14.92 2.85 -53.59
N ALA A 15 -14.47 3.71 -52.66
CA ALA A 15 -15.36 4.64 -51.94
C ALA A 15 -14.70 5.93 -51.39
N ILE A 16 -13.61 6.46 -51.97
CA ILE A 16 -13.15 7.84 -51.68
C ILE A 16 -12.68 8.57 -52.95
N THR A 17 -13.62 9.01 -53.79
CA THR A 17 -13.43 10.14 -54.74
C THR A 17 -14.76 10.65 -55.31
N SER A 18 -15.46 11.53 -54.60
CA SER A 18 -16.24 12.64 -55.21
C SER A 18 -16.74 13.61 -54.14
N ALA A 19 -16.67 14.90 -54.44
CA ALA A 19 -17.22 15.97 -53.61
C ALA A 19 -18.75 16.11 -53.75
N ASP A 20 -19.31 16.96 -52.89
CA ASP A 20 -20.66 17.56 -52.92
C ASP A 20 -21.90 16.65 -52.80
N GLY A 21 -22.57 16.80 -51.65
CA GLY A 21 -24.00 17.11 -51.66
C GLY A 21 -24.98 16.01 -51.24
N ALA A 22 -25.96 16.45 -50.44
CA ALA A 22 -27.19 15.77 -50.05
C ALA A 22 -27.10 14.63 -49.02
N ALA A 23 -27.88 14.79 -47.95
CA ALA A 23 -28.14 13.77 -46.95
C ALA A 23 -29.14 12.72 -47.45
N LEU A 24 -29.04 11.49 -46.94
CA LEU A 24 -30.14 10.54 -46.87
C LEU A 24 -30.05 9.74 -45.58
N ALA A 25 -31.10 9.80 -44.76
CA ALA A 25 -31.21 9.01 -43.55
C ALA A 25 -31.64 7.57 -43.87
N VAL A 26 -31.07 6.59 -43.17
CA VAL A 26 -31.68 5.26 -43.03
C VAL A 26 -31.76 4.93 -41.54
N SER A 27 -32.99 4.68 -41.11
CA SER A 27 -33.36 4.25 -39.76
C SER A 27 -33.27 2.73 -39.61
N GLY A 28 -33.00 2.26 -38.40
CA GLY A 28 -33.56 0.98 -37.93
C GLY A 28 -32.57 -0.03 -37.37
N SER A 29 -32.70 -0.25 -36.06
CA SER A 29 -32.63 -1.54 -35.34
C SER A 29 -31.42 -2.48 -35.52
N ASP A 30 -30.88 -2.84 -34.36
CA ASP A 30 -30.23 -4.11 -34.03
C ASP A 30 -28.97 -4.51 -34.83
N PHE A 31 -27.79 -4.28 -34.23
CA PHE A 31 -26.87 -5.38 -33.93
C PHE A 31 -26.05 -5.03 -32.67
N SER A 32 -25.91 -6.01 -31.78
CA SER A 32 -25.15 -5.92 -30.52
C SER A 32 -23.65 -5.86 -30.77
N SER A 33 -22.95 -5.00 -30.02
CA SER A 33 -21.51 -4.82 -30.11
C SER A 33 -20.72 -5.92 -29.41
N GLU A 34 -20.34 -6.96 -30.15
CA GLU A 34 -19.26 -7.90 -29.84
C GLU A 34 -18.48 -8.20 -31.15
N GLU A 35 -17.22 -8.63 -31.06
CA GLU A 35 -16.28 -8.89 -32.17
C GLU A 35 -15.57 -7.68 -32.85
N VAL A 36 -14.93 -6.78 -32.09
CA VAL A 36 -13.77 -6.01 -32.60
C VAL A 36 -12.66 -5.90 -31.56
N ALA A 37 -11.61 -6.73 -31.69
CA ALA A 37 -10.18 -6.39 -31.56
C ALA A 37 -9.31 -7.62 -31.22
N GLU A 38 -8.66 -8.23 -32.23
CA GLU A 38 -7.35 -8.87 -32.04
C GLU A 38 -6.58 -8.96 -33.36
N ALA A 39 -5.24 -8.97 -33.27
CA ALA A 39 -4.25 -8.90 -34.36
C ALA A 39 -4.23 -7.54 -35.13
N VAL A 40 -3.09 -7.03 -35.63
CA VAL A 40 -1.85 -7.68 -36.09
C VAL A 40 -0.61 -6.86 -35.68
N PHE A 41 0.51 -7.54 -35.38
CA PHE A 41 1.87 -6.97 -35.33
C PHE A 41 2.65 -7.34 -36.60
N ASP A 42 3.73 -6.60 -36.86
CA ASP A 42 4.85 -6.89 -37.77
C ASP A 42 4.76 -6.54 -39.28
N GLU A 43 5.46 -5.45 -39.58
CA GLU A 43 6.73 -5.45 -40.36
C GLU A 43 6.69 -5.12 -41.87
N VAL A 44 7.57 -4.18 -42.26
CA VAL A 44 7.90 -3.80 -43.64
C VAL A 44 9.42 -3.60 -43.72
N GLU A 45 10.05 -4.30 -44.67
CA GLU A 45 11.48 -4.26 -44.94
C GLU A 45 11.95 -3.00 -45.70
N ASN A 46 13.01 -2.38 -45.19
CA ASN A 46 14.34 -2.26 -45.83
C ASN A 46 14.48 -1.89 -47.34
N GLU A 47 15.06 -0.72 -47.62
CA GLU A 47 16.07 -0.49 -48.69
C GLU A 47 17.11 0.51 -48.12
N GLY A 48 18.42 0.19 -48.07
CA GLY A 48 19.45 0.61 -49.06
C GLY A 48 20.00 2.04 -48.82
N LEU A 49 21.31 2.36 -48.80
CA LEU A 49 22.53 1.69 -49.25
C LEU A 49 23.78 2.22 -48.50
N ASP A 50 24.84 1.40 -48.48
CA ASP A 50 26.29 1.68 -48.40
C ASP A 50 26.82 3.08 -47.98
N ASN A 51 27.71 3.09 -46.97
CA ASN A 51 29.15 3.11 -47.24
C ASN A 51 30.00 2.73 -46.01
N GLN A 52 31.14 2.10 -46.28
CA GLN A 52 32.19 1.82 -45.31
C GLN A 52 33.15 3.02 -45.23
N ASP A 53 33.66 3.34 -44.04
CA ASP A 53 35.04 3.82 -43.89
C ASP A 53 35.53 3.59 -42.45
N GLU A 54 36.75 3.07 -42.31
CA GLU A 54 37.39 2.85 -41.03
C GLU A 54 37.99 4.15 -40.49
N VAL A 55 37.65 4.55 -39.26
CA VAL A 55 38.51 5.42 -38.46
C VAL A 55 38.62 4.86 -37.04
N GLN A 56 39.78 4.27 -36.73
CA GLN A 56 40.22 4.14 -35.34
C GLN A 56 40.71 5.50 -34.88
N GLU A 57 40.02 6.12 -33.92
CA GLU A 57 40.55 7.29 -33.23
C GLU A 57 40.59 7.05 -31.72
N GLN A 58 41.79 7.20 -31.13
CA GLN A 58 42.00 7.01 -29.70
C GLN A 58 41.51 8.24 -28.95
N VAL A 59 40.51 8.07 -28.10
CA VAL A 59 40.12 9.11 -27.14
C VAL A 59 40.85 8.87 -25.83
N GLN A 60 41.79 9.76 -25.54
CA GLN A 60 42.52 9.80 -24.27
C GLN A 60 41.57 10.10 -23.11
N THR A 61 41.78 9.44 -21.98
CA THR A 61 41.15 9.78 -20.70
C THR A 61 41.64 11.15 -20.22
N PRO A 62 40.77 12.12 -19.93
CA PRO A 62 41.10 13.22 -19.03
C PRO A 62 41.02 12.72 -17.58
N GLU A 63 42.08 12.92 -16.80
CA GLU A 63 41.95 12.94 -15.35
C GLU A 63 41.00 14.08 -14.97
N MET A 64 40.10 13.85 -14.00
CA MET A 64 39.34 14.93 -13.39
C MET A 64 39.23 14.71 -11.89
N ASP A 65 39.51 15.80 -11.18
CA ASP A 65 39.86 15.90 -9.77
C ASP A 65 38.92 15.21 -8.77
N GLN A 66 39.48 14.88 -7.61
CA GLN A 66 38.70 14.51 -6.44
C GLN A 66 37.85 15.69 -5.95
N VAL A 67 36.54 15.49 -5.94
CA VAL A 67 35.60 16.29 -5.16
C VAL A 67 35.01 15.35 -4.12
N GLU A 68 35.34 15.59 -2.86
CA GLU A 68 34.61 15.00 -1.74
C GLU A 68 33.20 15.59 -1.73
N ASP A 69 32.17 14.76 -1.89
CA ASP A 69 30.80 15.14 -1.55
C ASP A 69 30.18 14.06 -0.66
N GLN A 70 29.49 14.52 0.39
CA GLN A 70 28.92 13.67 1.43
C GLN A 70 27.43 13.47 1.14
N SER A 71 27.07 12.32 0.59
CA SER A 71 25.69 11.86 0.58
C SER A 71 25.58 10.44 1.16
N SER A 72 24.71 10.32 2.15
CA SER A 72 24.44 9.08 2.88
C SER A 72 23.48 8.18 2.09
N GLU A 73 24.01 7.14 1.45
CA GLU A 73 23.20 6.05 0.89
C GLU A 73 22.98 4.95 1.94
N ASP A 74 21.92 5.10 2.75
CA ASP A 74 21.42 4.03 3.63
C ASP A 74 20.84 2.88 2.80
N SER A 75 21.74 1.95 2.44
CA SER A 75 21.45 0.75 1.65
C SER A 75 20.90 -0.38 2.55
N PHE A 76 19.63 -0.26 2.96
CA PHE A 76 18.91 -1.35 3.62
C PHE A 76 18.35 -2.38 2.62
N SER A 77 19.24 -3.06 1.91
CA SER A 77 18.92 -4.20 1.06
C SER A 77 19.43 -5.51 1.66
N ASP A 78 18.64 -6.12 2.57
CA ASP A 78 18.66 -7.58 2.78
C ASP A 78 17.45 -8.07 3.61
N ALA A 79 16.31 -8.28 2.95
CA ALA A 79 15.09 -8.81 3.57
C ALA A 79 15.07 -10.36 3.64
N SER A 80 16.24 -11.00 3.74
CA SER A 80 16.44 -12.45 3.65
C SER A 80 16.70 -13.15 5.00
N GLY A 81 16.10 -12.64 6.09
CA GLY A 81 16.17 -13.29 7.41
C GLY A 81 15.39 -12.58 8.51
N MET A 82 14.09 -12.88 8.66
CA MET A 82 13.23 -12.30 9.71
C MET A 82 12.39 -13.34 10.46
N GLU A 83 13.07 -14.41 10.91
CA GLU A 83 12.72 -15.06 12.18
C GLU A 83 13.51 -14.42 13.33
N ALA A 84 13.14 -13.18 13.64
CA ALA A 84 13.42 -12.57 14.92
C ALA A 84 12.17 -11.79 15.32
N ALA A 85 11.37 -12.34 16.23
CA ALA A 85 10.71 -11.47 17.18
C ALA A 85 11.85 -10.83 17.96
N ALA A 86 12.12 -9.54 17.73
CA ALA A 86 13.09 -8.83 18.53
C ALA A 86 12.64 -8.93 19.98
N GLU A 87 13.39 -9.67 20.80
CA GLU A 87 13.25 -9.64 22.25
C GLU A 87 13.63 -8.22 22.69
N TRP A 88 12.64 -7.33 22.69
CA TRP A 88 12.74 -6.03 23.35
C TRP A 88 12.99 -6.33 24.82
N GLN A 89 14.26 -6.24 25.22
CA GLN A 89 14.64 -6.42 26.61
C GLN A 89 13.92 -5.33 27.40
N ASN A 90 13.05 -5.77 28.31
CA ASN A 90 12.15 -4.92 29.07
C ASN A 90 12.95 -4.15 30.13
N GLU A 91 13.62 -3.08 29.69
CA GLU A 91 14.36 -2.16 30.53
C GLU A 91 13.35 -1.27 31.26
N GLU A 92 13.12 -1.62 32.53
CA GLU A 92 12.24 -0.98 33.53
C GLU A 92 11.05 -0.17 32.99
N ALA A 93 9.97 -0.87 32.62
CA ALA A 93 8.65 -0.27 32.46
C ALA A 93 8.29 0.56 33.70
N ALA A 94 8.18 1.87 33.52
CA ALA A 94 8.16 2.85 34.61
C ALA A 94 7.13 2.48 35.70
N THR A 95 7.60 2.39 36.95
CA THR A 95 6.74 2.10 38.10
C THR A 95 5.82 3.28 38.32
N ALA A 96 4.60 3.19 37.78
CA ALA A 96 3.59 4.23 37.90
C ALA A 96 3.10 4.37 39.35
N ASP A 97 3.81 5.16 40.12
CA ASP A 97 3.33 5.95 41.24
C ASP A 97 3.93 7.36 41.06
N GLU A 98 3.14 8.38 41.33
CA GLU A 98 3.29 9.76 40.79
C GLU A 98 3.09 9.89 39.26
N ALA A 99 2.51 11.03 38.85
CA ALA A 99 2.36 11.39 37.45
C ALA A 99 3.71 11.87 36.90
N LEU A 100 4.48 10.92 36.36
CA LEU A 100 5.68 11.19 35.55
C LEU A 100 5.36 12.11 34.37
N VAL A 101 5.46 13.43 34.59
CA VAL A 101 5.51 14.39 33.49
C VAL A 101 6.72 14.03 32.63
N PHE A 102 6.49 13.24 31.58
CA PHE A 102 7.45 12.96 30.52
C PHE A 102 7.57 14.22 29.66
N SER A 103 8.14 15.26 30.27
CA SER A 103 8.92 16.23 29.54
C SER A 103 10.38 15.84 29.65
N ASP A 104 11.01 15.76 28.49
CA ASP A 104 12.42 15.94 28.18
C ASP A 104 12.99 17.31 28.65
N GLY A 105 12.32 18.01 29.55
CA GLY A 105 12.59 19.38 29.97
C GLY A 105 11.78 20.44 29.23
N GLU A 106 11.08 20.12 28.12
CA GLU A 106 10.23 21.08 27.42
C GLU A 106 8.78 21.03 27.93
N ASP A 107 8.21 22.20 28.22
CA ASP A 107 6.79 22.33 28.54
C ASP A 107 5.98 22.14 27.25
N THR A 108 5.62 20.89 26.96
CA THR A 108 4.84 20.51 25.78
C THR A 108 3.42 21.08 25.80
N GLY A 109 3.01 21.79 26.87
CA GLY A 109 1.64 22.26 27.07
C GLY A 109 0.65 21.13 27.30
N ILE A 110 1.12 19.88 27.42
CA ILE A 110 0.32 18.68 27.67
C ILE A 110 0.38 18.30 29.15
N THR A 111 -0.79 17.90 29.65
CA THR A 111 -1.02 17.34 30.97
C THR A 111 -1.71 16.01 30.82
N TYR A 112 -1.58 15.12 31.80
CA TYR A 112 -2.33 13.88 31.79
C TYR A 112 -2.72 13.42 33.19
N THR A 113 -3.68 12.50 33.26
CA THR A 113 -4.06 11.77 34.46
C THR A 113 -4.28 10.30 34.12
N LEU A 114 -3.76 9.41 34.96
CA LEU A 114 -3.99 7.97 34.87
C LEU A 114 -4.77 7.54 36.13
N SER A 115 -5.99 7.03 35.96
CA SER A 115 -6.79 6.51 37.07
C SER A 115 -6.46 5.05 37.39
N ASP A 116 -6.84 4.59 38.58
CA ASP A 116 -6.56 3.23 39.09
C ASP A 116 -7.14 2.10 38.21
N ASP A 117 -8.15 2.40 37.39
CA ASP A 117 -8.74 1.49 36.40
C ASP A 117 -7.96 1.42 35.06
N GLY A 118 -6.85 2.15 34.97
CA GLY A 118 -5.96 2.19 33.82
C GLY A 118 -6.38 3.16 32.71
N LYS A 119 -7.40 3.99 32.92
CA LYS A 119 -7.78 5.02 31.94
C LYS A 119 -6.81 6.20 32.00
N LEU A 120 -6.09 6.41 30.89
CA LEU A 120 -5.26 7.59 30.66
C LEU A 120 -6.07 8.68 29.97
N VAL A 121 -6.13 9.86 30.55
CA VAL A 121 -6.71 11.07 29.96
C VAL A 121 -5.59 12.09 29.73
N ILE A 122 -5.42 12.52 28.48
CA ILE A 122 -4.41 13.49 28.04
C ILE A 122 -5.12 14.77 27.59
N SER A 123 -4.67 15.92 28.09
CA SER A 123 -5.31 17.23 27.88
C SER A 123 -4.28 18.36 27.84
N GLY A 124 -4.59 19.46 27.15
CA GLY A 124 -3.67 20.58 26.99
C GLY A 124 -3.52 20.97 25.53
N THR A 125 -2.46 21.70 25.20
CA THR A 125 -2.17 22.18 23.85
C THR A 125 -0.72 21.89 23.45
N GLY A 126 -0.52 21.00 22.49
CA GLY A 126 0.80 20.58 22.01
C GLY A 126 0.86 19.10 21.63
N SER A 127 2.05 18.51 21.60
CA SER A 127 2.26 17.12 21.18
C SER A 127 2.65 16.22 22.35
N ILE A 128 2.20 14.97 22.32
CA ILE A 128 2.73 13.92 23.20
C ILE A 128 4.15 13.59 22.72
N ALA A 129 5.12 13.58 23.62
CA ALA A 129 6.52 13.29 23.30
C ALA A 129 6.75 11.84 22.81
N ASP A 130 7.89 11.62 22.16
CA ASP A 130 8.36 10.29 21.79
C ASP A 130 8.50 9.39 23.04
N ASP A 131 8.18 8.10 22.89
CA ASP A 131 8.25 7.07 23.94
C ASP A 131 7.46 7.38 25.25
N ALA A 132 6.66 8.45 25.32
CA ALA A 132 6.10 9.01 26.57
C ALA A 132 5.26 8.06 27.45
N PHE A 133 4.67 7.00 26.89
CA PHE A 133 3.98 5.95 27.64
C PHE A 133 4.44 4.55 27.21
N ALA A 134 5.64 4.43 26.64
CA ALA A 134 6.22 3.17 26.19
C ALA A 134 6.29 2.13 27.34
N GLY A 135 5.93 0.89 27.03
CA GLY A 135 5.91 -0.24 27.96
C GLY A 135 4.87 -0.14 29.09
N ASN A 136 3.99 0.88 29.12
CA ASN A 136 3.10 1.09 30.25
C ASN A 136 1.94 0.08 30.28
N THR A 137 2.13 -0.97 31.08
CA THR A 137 1.16 -2.05 31.27
C THR A 137 -0.05 -1.68 32.13
N LYS A 138 -0.09 -0.50 32.78
CA LYS A 138 -1.29 -0.05 33.52
C LYS A 138 -2.33 0.59 32.62
N ILE A 139 -1.97 1.08 31.43
CA ILE A 139 -2.90 1.75 30.53
C ILE A 139 -3.83 0.71 29.89
N THR A 140 -5.14 0.86 30.11
CA THR A 140 -6.22 0.01 29.56
C THR A 140 -7.01 0.73 28.46
N SER A 141 -7.07 2.06 28.51
CA SER A 141 -7.72 2.92 27.53
C SER A 141 -7.06 4.31 27.51
N VAL A 142 -7.04 4.96 26.35
CA VAL A 142 -6.51 6.32 26.17
C VAL A 142 -7.60 7.23 25.63
N VAL A 143 -7.78 8.39 26.27
CA VAL A 143 -8.60 9.51 25.80
C VAL A 143 -7.68 10.71 25.63
N ILE A 144 -7.54 11.18 24.40
CA ILE A 144 -6.74 12.36 24.05
C ILE A 144 -7.70 13.50 23.72
N SER A 145 -7.43 14.70 24.22
CA SER A 145 -8.29 15.88 24.03
C SER A 145 -7.97 16.64 22.74
N GLU A 146 -8.95 17.36 22.18
CA GLU A 146 -8.89 18.15 20.93
C GLU A 146 -7.74 19.18 20.83
N GLY A 147 -7.10 19.56 21.94
CA GLY A 147 -5.93 20.47 21.91
C GLY A 147 -4.61 19.77 21.60
N VAL A 148 -4.58 18.44 21.59
CA VAL A 148 -3.36 17.66 21.30
C VAL A 148 -3.14 17.61 19.78
N THR A 149 -2.04 18.20 19.32
CA THR A 149 -1.70 18.39 17.90
C THR A 149 -0.88 17.26 17.29
N GLY A 150 -0.33 16.36 18.12
CA GLY A 150 0.54 15.28 17.66
C GLY A 150 0.75 14.19 18.70
N ILE A 151 1.14 13.00 18.23
CA ILE A 151 1.45 11.83 19.06
C ILE A 151 2.80 11.29 18.59
N GLY A 152 3.83 11.43 19.42
CA GLY A 152 5.20 11.07 19.08
C GLY A 152 5.42 9.62 18.67
N SER A 153 6.60 9.39 18.09
CA SER A 153 7.14 8.08 17.75
C SER A 153 7.15 7.20 18.99
N ARG A 154 6.70 5.94 18.85
CA ARG A 154 6.66 4.96 19.95
C ARG A 154 5.87 5.37 21.21
N ALA A 155 5.09 6.47 21.20
CA ALA A 155 4.49 7.04 22.41
C ALA A 155 3.62 6.08 23.23
N PHE A 156 2.99 5.06 22.64
CA PHE A 156 2.25 4.00 23.34
C PHE A 156 2.80 2.59 23.04
N THR A 157 4.02 2.46 22.50
CA THR A 157 4.57 1.15 22.10
C THR A 157 4.63 0.22 23.32
N GLY A 158 4.25 -1.05 23.16
CA GLY A 158 4.26 -2.01 24.26
C GLY A 158 3.23 -1.77 25.38
N CYS A 159 2.24 -0.89 25.20
CA CYS A 159 1.07 -0.80 26.08
C CYS A 159 0.18 -2.07 25.95
N THR A 160 0.66 -3.22 26.42
CA THR A 160 0.07 -4.54 26.15
C THR A 160 -1.35 -4.74 26.69
N ASN A 161 -1.78 -3.95 27.68
CA ASN A 161 -3.14 -3.96 28.22
C ASN A 161 -4.09 -2.92 27.58
N LEU A 162 -3.60 -2.08 26.65
CA LEU A 162 -4.41 -1.06 25.98
C LEU A 162 -5.42 -1.72 25.04
N THR A 163 -6.71 -1.53 25.32
CA THR A 163 -7.81 -2.23 24.62
C THR A 163 -8.47 -1.41 23.52
N SER A 164 -8.47 -0.08 23.64
CA SER A 164 -9.07 0.85 22.68
C SER A 164 -8.40 2.24 22.72
N VAL A 165 -8.30 2.85 21.53
CA VAL A 165 -7.76 4.22 21.35
C VAL A 165 -8.70 5.04 20.47
N THR A 166 -8.96 6.28 20.91
CA THR A 166 -9.55 7.33 20.07
C THR A 166 -8.49 8.40 19.84
N ILE A 167 -8.03 8.55 18.60
CA ILE A 167 -7.11 9.61 18.18
C ILE A 167 -7.95 10.89 17.96
N PRO A 168 -7.53 12.06 18.46
CA PRO A 168 -8.34 13.27 18.44
C PRO A 168 -8.28 13.96 17.07
N GLU A 169 -9.32 14.70 16.72
CA GLU A 169 -9.27 15.60 15.56
C GLU A 169 -8.15 16.63 15.78
N GLY A 170 -7.34 16.86 14.75
CA GLY A 170 -6.14 17.73 14.82
C GLY A 170 -4.82 16.97 14.69
N VAL A 171 -4.78 15.68 15.00
CA VAL A 171 -3.63 14.82 14.65
C VAL A 171 -3.63 14.57 13.14
N THR A 172 -2.51 14.89 12.48
CA THR A 172 -2.32 14.72 11.02
C THR A 172 -1.53 13.47 10.64
N THR A 173 -0.71 12.96 11.55
CA THR A 173 0.18 11.81 11.32
C THR A 173 0.10 10.87 12.51
N ILE A 174 0.07 9.56 12.24
CA ILE A 174 0.32 8.55 13.26
C ILE A 174 1.75 8.08 13.06
N ASP A 175 2.65 8.44 13.98
CA ASP A 175 4.09 8.26 13.82
C ASP A 175 4.57 6.80 13.96
N GLY A 176 5.86 6.62 13.74
CA GLY A 176 6.51 5.32 13.74
C GLY A 176 6.29 4.55 15.04
N MET A 177 5.80 3.31 14.94
CA MET A 177 5.52 2.42 16.07
C MET A 177 4.62 3.02 17.18
N THR A 178 3.86 4.10 16.96
CA THR A 178 3.11 4.79 18.04
C THR A 178 2.24 3.85 18.89
N PHE A 179 1.62 2.82 18.29
CA PHE A 179 0.87 1.76 18.98
C PHE A 179 1.45 0.36 18.73
N GLY A 180 2.75 0.26 18.39
CA GLY A 180 3.43 -1.03 18.21
C GLY A 180 3.32 -1.90 19.47
N ASN A 181 3.26 -3.23 19.32
CA ASN A 181 3.12 -4.19 20.43
C ASN A 181 1.93 -3.94 21.40
N CYS A 182 0.92 -3.16 21.03
CA CYS A 182 -0.33 -3.04 21.80
C CYS A 182 -1.18 -4.30 21.61
N THR A 183 -0.74 -5.42 22.16
CA THR A 183 -1.27 -6.76 21.83
C THR A 183 -2.75 -6.95 22.14
N SER A 184 -3.29 -6.28 23.17
CA SER A 184 -4.72 -6.28 23.53
C SER A 184 -5.59 -5.27 22.77
N LEU A 185 -5.03 -4.46 21.86
CA LEU A 185 -5.75 -3.39 21.18
C LEU A 185 -6.78 -3.95 20.21
N THR A 186 -8.07 -3.83 20.55
CA THR A 186 -9.18 -4.42 19.79
C THR A 186 -9.79 -3.48 18.76
N SER A 187 -9.71 -2.16 19.00
CA SER A 187 -10.31 -1.12 18.18
C SER A 187 -9.51 0.18 18.23
N VAL A 188 -9.41 0.84 17.07
CA VAL A 188 -8.79 2.16 16.91
C VAL A 188 -9.72 3.03 16.07
N THR A 189 -9.97 4.25 16.53
CA THR A 189 -10.67 5.27 15.73
C THR A 189 -9.64 6.25 15.19
N ILE A 190 -9.49 6.30 13.86
CA ILE A 190 -8.62 7.24 13.14
C ILE A 190 -9.49 8.39 12.61
N PRO A 191 -9.23 9.66 13.00
CA PRO A 191 -10.02 10.81 12.61
C PRO A 191 -9.76 11.26 11.17
N GLY A 192 -10.64 12.12 10.66
CA GLY A 192 -10.57 12.63 9.29
C GLY A 192 -9.44 13.62 9.02
N THR A 193 -8.67 14.02 10.04
CA THR A 193 -7.48 14.85 9.91
C THR A 193 -6.20 14.08 9.57
N VAL A 194 -6.16 12.75 9.79
CA VAL A 194 -4.94 11.96 9.55
C VAL A 194 -4.69 11.80 8.05
N THR A 195 -3.51 12.20 7.59
CA THR A 195 -3.06 12.15 6.19
C THR A 195 -2.04 11.05 5.90
N SER A 196 -1.29 10.60 6.91
CA SER A 196 -0.37 9.45 6.79
C SER A 196 -0.31 8.61 8.08
N ILE A 197 0.06 7.34 7.91
CA ILE A 197 0.28 6.38 9.00
C ILE A 197 1.67 5.77 8.79
N GLU A 198 2.62 6.06 9.66
CA GLU A 198 4.04 5.78 9.45
C GLU A 198 4.47 4.38 9.91
N VAL A 199 5.73 4.04 9.63
CA VAL A 199 6.31 2.69 9.78
C VAL A 199 5.89 1.99 11.08
N GLN A 200 5.32 0.78 10.95
CA GLN A 200 4.98 -0.10 12.07
C GLN A 200 4.01 0.50 13.12
N ALA A 201 3.27 1.56 12.81
CA ALA A 201 2.39 2.28 13.77
C ALA A 201 1.43 1.39 14.59
N PHE A 202 0.92 0.28 14.03
CA PHE A 202 0.07 -0.71 14.72
C PHE A 202 0.68 -2.13 14.68
N TRP A 203 2.01 -2.22 14.57
CA TRP A 203 2.73 -3.49 14.46
C TRP A 203 2.41 -4.40 15.65
N ASN A 204 2.13 -5.68 15.36
CA ASN A 204 1.82 -6.71 16.35
C ASN A 204 0.65 -6.35 17.31
N CYS A 205 -0.32 -5.53 16.87
CA CYS A 205 -1.62 -5.37 17.54
C CYS A 205 -2.46 -6.64 17.33
N SER A 206 -2.07 -7.74 17.97
CA SER A 206 -2.58 -9.10 17.68
C SER A 206 -4.08 -9.28 17.89
N SER A 207 -4.70 -8.50 18.79
CA SER A 207 -6.15 -8.50 19.04
C SER A 207 -6.97 -7.57 18.15
N LEU A 208 -6.34 -6.78 17.26
CA LEU A 208 -7.06 -5.83 16.40
C LEU A 208 -7.91 -6.60 15.39
N THR A 209 -9.23 -6.48 15.50
CA THR A 209 -10.17 -7.30 14.71
C THR A 209 -10.56 -6.66 13.38
N SER A 210 -10.63 -5.33 13.35
CA SER A 210 -10.97 -4.55 12.16
C SER A 210 -10.33 -3.16 12.21
N ILE A 211 -10.09 -2.58 11.02
CA ILE A 211 -9.63 -1.20 10.88
C ILE A 211 -10.31 -0.52 9.70
N THR A 212 -10.60 0.78 9.85
CA THR A 212 -11.07 1.64 8.76
C THR A 212 -10.06 2.77 8.57
N ILE A 213 -9.47 2.83 7.38
CA ILE A 213 -8.58 3.90 6.97
C ILE A 213 -9.44 5.02 6.36
N PRO A 214 -9.47 6.25 6.92
CA PRO A 214 -10.28 7.32 6.39
C PRO A 214 -9.75 7.86 5.05
N ALA A 215 -10.62 8.47 4.25
CA ALA A 215 -10.31 9.00 2.91
C ALA A 215 -9.26 10.13 2.87
N SER A 216 -8.93 10.70 4.03
CA SER A 216 -7.85 11.66 4.22
C SER A 216 -6.46 11.02 4.14
N VAL A 217 -6.32 9.73 4.44
CA VAL A 217 -5.03 9.03 4.46
C VAL A 217 -4.58 8.74 3.04
N THR A 218 -3.49 9.39 2.64
CA THR A 218 -2.91 9.27 1.29
C THR A 218 -1.84 8.19 1.20
N SER A 219 -1.19 7.87 2.33
CA SER A 219 -0.11 6.88 2.45
C SER A 219 -0.18 6.05 3.74
N ILE A 220 0.20 4.77 3.64
CA ILE A 220 0.45 3.88 4.77
C ILE A 220 1.88 3.35 4.63
N GLY A 221 2.68 3.47 5.69
CA GLY A 221 4.07 3.04 5.75
C GLY A 221 4.25 1.52 5.81
N SER A 222 5.51 1.08 5.82
CA SER A 222 5.84 -0.34 5.88
C SER A 222 5.47 -0.98 7.23
N GLY A 223 5.00 -2.22 7.20
CA GLY A 223 4.73 -3.04 8.39
C GLY A 223 3.62 -2.54 9.32
N VAL A 224 2.81 -1.56 8.93
CA VAL A 224 1.86 -0.86 9.83
C VAL A 224 0.91 -1.79 10.58
N PHE A 225 0.35 -2.81 9.93
CA PHE A 225 -0.52 -3.82 10.55
C PHE A 225 0.13 -5.22 10.53
N GLN A 226 1.46 -5.30 10.37
CA GLN A 226 2.15 -6.58 10.35
C GLN A 226 2.00 -7.26 11.72
N GLY A 227 1.59 -8.53 11.73
CA GLY A 227 1.35 -9.28 12.97
C GLY A 227 0.00 -9.03 13.64
N CYS A 228 -0.91 -8.26 13.03
CA CYS A 228 -2.30 -8.16 13.48
C CYS A 228 -3.06 -9.47 13.18
N THR A 229 -2.75 -10.52 13.92
CA THR A 229 -3.18 -11.91 13.63
C THR A 229 -4.69 -12.11 13.68
N SER A 230 -5.43 -11.30 14.44
CA SER A 230 -6.91 -11.31 14.53
C SER A 230 -7.61 -10.41 13.50
N LEU A 231 -6.88 -9.71 12.63
CA LEU A 231 -7.45 -8.73 11.70
C LEU A 231 -8.24 -9.42 10.60
N THR A 232 -9.57 -9.28 10.63
CA THR A 232 -10.50 -9.93 9.69
C THR A 232 -11.07 -8.98 8.64
N SER A 233 -11.14 -7.68 8.97
CA SER A 233 -11.78 -6.66 8.12
C SER A 233 -10.93 -5.40 8.03
N VAL A 234 -10.46 -5.10 6.82
CA VAL A 234 -9.75 -3.87 6.50
C VAL A 234 -10.59 -3.09 5.50
N LYS A 235 -10.94 -1.85 5.84
CA LYS A 235 -11.56 -0.91 4.89
C LYS A 235 -10.53 0.14 4.49
N LEU A 236 -10.17 0.13 3.21
CA LEU A 236 -9.35 1.15 2.57
C LEU A 236 -10.29 2.13 1.85
N SER A 237 -10.11 3.43 2.07
CA SER A 237 -10.90 4.47 1.36
C SER A 237 -10.25 4.91 0.06
N GLU A 238 -11.06 5.37 -0.89
CA GLU A 238 -10.60 6.15 -2.03
C GLU A 238 -9.88 7.42 -1.53
N GLY A 239 -8.76 7.75 -2.16
CA GLY A 239 -7.81 8.77 -1.72
C GLY A 239 -6.47 8.18 -1.27
N LEU A 240 -6.46 6.92 -0.82
CA LEU A 240 -5.23 6.19 -0.50
C LEU A 240 -4.47 5.85 -1.79
N THR A 241 -3.21 6.28 -1.88
CA THR A 241 -2.36 6.12 -3.08
C THR A 241 -1.24 5.09 -2.91
N ARG A 242 -0.70 4.94 -1.69
CA ARG A 242 0.44 4.06 -1.40
C ARG A 242 0.23 3.23 -0.13
N ILE A 243 0.58 1.95 -0.21
CA ILE A 243 0.76 1.04 0.92
C ILE A 243 2.20 0.52 0.91
N GLY A 244 2.89 0.55 2.05
CA GLY A 244 4.29 0.14 2.18
C GLY A 244 4.51 -1.38 2.22
N ASP A 245 5.78 -1.77 2.32
CA ASP A 245 6.19 -3.18 2.35
C ASP A 245 5.63 -3.88 3.59
N GLN A 246 5.25 -5.14 3.47
CA GLN A 246 4.77 -5.99 4.57
C GLN A 246 3.59 -5.42 5.40
N THR A 247 2.86 -4.41 4.91
CA THR A 247 1.84 -3.67 5.68
C THR A 247 0.81 -4.56 6.41
N PHE A 248 0.34 -5.64 5.79
CA PHE A 248 -0.56 -6.63 6.37
C PHE A 248 0.11 -8.00 6.58
N GLY A 249 1.44 -8.07 6.57
CA GLY A 249 2.17 -9.33 6.70
C GLY A 249 1.78 -10.08 7.99
N ARG A 250 1.61 -11.41 7.92
CA ARG A 250 1.15 -12.26 9.04
C ARG A 250 -0.27 -11.91 9.58
N CYS A 251 -1.13 -11.21 8.83
CA CYS A 251 -2.55 -11.06 9.15
C CYS A 251 -3.33 -12.37 8.92
N ASN A 252 -3.10 -13.35 9.80
CA ASN A 252 -3.58 -14.73 9.65
C ASN A 252 -5.11 -14.90 9.61
N ALA A 253 -5.88 -13.94 10.14
CA ALA A 253 -7.33 -13.94 10.08
C ALA A 253 -7.91 -13.23 8.84
N LEU A 254 -7.10 -12.53 8.04
CA LEU A 254 -7.58 -11.73 6.91
C LEU A 254 -7.93 -12.65 5.74
N GLU A 255 -9.22 -12.76 5.43
CA GLU A 255 -9.70 -13.69 4.40
C GLU A 255 -9.83 -13.03 3.02
N THR A 256 -10.23 -11.77 2.98
CA THR A 256 -10.36 -10.97 1.75
C THR A 256 -10.05 -9.51 2.01
N ILE A 257 -9.50 -8.81 1.02
CA ILE A 257 -9.35 -7.35 1.06
C ILE A 257 -9.83 -6.72 -0.26
N GLU A 258 -10.37 -5.50 -0.16
CA GLU A 258 -10.72 -4.66 -1.31
C GLU A 258 -9.66 -3.55 -1.44
N ILE A 259 -9.18 -3.35 -2.66
CA ILE A 259 -8.12 -2.39 -3.01
C ILE A 259 -8.76 -1.26 -3.83
N PRO A 260 -8.78 0.00 -3.35
CA PRO A 260 -9.47 1.11 -3.99
C PRO A 260 -8.82 1.49 -5.32
N ALA A 261 -9.59 2.16 -6.19
CA ALA A 261 -9.12 2.53 -7.53
C ALA A 261 -7.99 3.58 -7.47
N SER A 262 -7.94 4.39 -6.40
CA SER A 262 -6.86 5.36 -6.15
C SER A 262 -5.50 4.75 -5.83
N LEU A 263 -5.42 3.45 -5.47
CA LEU A 263 -4.18 2.86 -4.97
C LEU A 263 -3.22 2.48 -6.12
N THR A 264 -2.20 3.30 -6.33
CA THR A 264 -1.21 3.14 -7.41
C THR A 264 0.02 2.34 -7.00
N SER A 265 0.32 2.22 -5.70
CA SER A 265 1.51 1.54 -5.19
C SER A 265 1.19 0.63 -3.99
N ILE A 266 1.66 -0.62 -4.08
CA ILE A 266 1.69 -1.59 -2.97
C ILE A 266 3.11 -2.12 -2.85
N GLY A 267 3.66 -2.06 -1.64
CA GLY A 267 4.99 -2.58 -1.33
C GLY A 267 5.11 -4.10 -1.44
N ASN A 268 6.36 -4.56 -1.47
CA ASN A 268 6.70 -5.98 -1.48
C ASN A 268 6.16 -6.68 -0.23
N ASP A 269 5.79 -7.95 -0.36
CA ASP A 269 5.34 -8.80 0.74
C ASP A 269 4.14 -8.24 1.55
N ALA A 270 3.39 -7.26 1.01
CA ALA A 270 2.32 -6.55 1.72
C ALA A 270 1.29 -7.46 2.42
N PHE A 271 1.05 -8.66 1.88
CA PHE A 271 0.18 -9.71 2.44
C PHE A 271 0.92 -11.05 2.64
N LYS A 272 2.25 -11.04 2.80
CA LYS A 272 3.07 -12.23 3.06
C LYS A 272 2.60 -12.96 4.32
N ASN A 273 2.54 -14.28 4.30
CA ASN A 273 2.06 -15.13 5.39
C ASN A 273 0.62 -14.81 5.85
N CYS A 274 -0.27 -14.28 5.00
CA CYS A 274 -1.69 -14.14 5.34
C CYS A 274 -2.41 -15.48 5.15
N ALA A 275 -2.29 -16.38 6.14
CA ALA A 275 -2.66 -17.80 6.01
C ALA A 275 -4.10 -18.11 5.53
N LYS A 276 -5.06 -17.19 5.70
CA LYS A 276 -6.45 -17.33 5.24
C LYS A 276 -6.81 -16.48 4.01
N LEU A 277 -5.89 -15.68 3.49
CA LEU A 277 -6.18 -14.74 2.41
C LEU A 277 -6.44 -15.50 1.11
N ARG A 278 -7.71 -15.57 0.72
CA ARG A 278 -8.17 -16.26 -0.49
C ARG A 278 -8.35 -15.34 -1.69
N SER A 279 -8.62 -14.05 -1.44
CA SER A 279 -9.06 -13.11 -2.47
C SER A 279 -8.64 -11.66 -2.17
N ILE A 280 -7.91 -11.07 -3.10
CA ILE A 280 -7.70 -9.62 -3.18
C ILE A 280 -8.58 -9.11 -4.33
N ARG A 281 -9.40 -8.08 -4.09
CA ARG A 281 -10.32 -7.51 -5.08
C ARG A 281 -9.93 -6.08 -5.39
N CYS A 282 -9.37 -5.85 -6.56
CA CYS A 282 -8.86 -4.54 -7.00
C CYS A 282 -9.86 -3.83 -7.90
N TYR A 283 -10.24 -2.61 -7.52
CA TYR A 283 -11.09 -1.74 -8.33
C TYR A 283 -10.32 -1.09 -9.50
N ALA A 284 -8.99 -1.02 -9.42
CA ALA A 284 -8.15 -0.53 -10.50
C ALA A 284 -8.04 -1.53 -11.68
N ASN A 285 -7.66 -1.01 -12.85
CA ASN A 285 -7.46 -1.80 -14.07
C ASN A 285 -6.09 -2.50 -14.07
N SER A 286 -6.02 -3.68 -14.68
CA SER A 286 -4.80 -4.50 -14.75
C SER A 286 -3.61 -3.85 -15.47
N SER A 287 -3.87 -2.89 -16.37
CA SER A 287 -2.82 -2.15 -17.08
C SER A 287 -2.06 -1.16 -16.20
N THR A 288 -2.65 -0.71 -15.08
CA THR A 288 -2.08 0.31 -14.18
C THR A 288 -1.55 -0.25 -12.87
N TRP A 289 -1.81 -1.53 -12.57
CA TRP A 289 -1.52 -2.14 -11.28
C TRP A 289 -0.91 -3.54 -11.53
N GLN A 290 0.42 -3.64 -11.41
CA GLN A 290 1.16 -4.91 -11.56
C GLN A 290 2.09 -5.18 -10.36
N PRO A 291 1.55 -5.30 -9.14
CA PRO A 291 2.39 -5.45 -7.96
C PRO A 291 2.91 -6.90 -7.87
N ARG A 292 4.19 -7.08 -8.22
CA ARG A 292 4.90 -8.35 -8.06
C ARG A 292 5.09 -8.62 -6.56
N TYR A 293 5.08 -9.89 -6.15
CA TYR A 293 5.45 -10.33 -4.79
C TYR A 293 4.63 -9.75 -3.63
N ILE A 294 3.36 -9.34 -3.82
CA ILE A 294 2.52 -8.84 -2.72
C ILE A 294 1.99 -9.90 -1.77
N CYS A 295 1.90 -11.16 -2.19
CA CYS A 295 1.26 -12.23 -1.41
C CYS A 295 1.80 -13.61 -1.78
N ASP A 296 1.56 -14.57 -0.88
CA ASP A 296 1.89 -15.97 -1.12
C ASP A 296 1.04 -16.57 -2.25
N SER A 297 1.57 -17.60 -2.92
CA SER A 297 1.09 -18.14 -4.21
C SER A 297 -0.35 -18.68 -4.22
N ASN A 298 -1.00 -18.81 -3.07
CA ASN A 298 -2.34 -19.39 -2.94
C ASN A 298 -3.46 -18.34 -3.00
N THR A 299 -3.11 -17.05 -3.08
CA THR A 299 -4.08 -15.94 -3.14
C THR A 299 -4.54 -15.71 -4.59
N THR A 300 -5.86 -15.56 -4.81
CA THR A 300 -6.40 -15.09 -6.09
C THR A 300 -6.51 -13.56 -6.09
N VAL A 301 -6.16 -12.89 -7.19
CA VAL A 301 -6.45 -11.46 -7.37
C VAL A 301 -7.49 -11.25 -8.47
N TYR A 302 -8.48 -10.42 -8.17
CA TYR A 302 -9.50 -9.99 -9.12
C TYR A 302 -9.22 -8.53 -9.52
N TYR A 303 -9.21 -8.25 -10.81
CA TYR A 303 -8.92 -6.93 -11.38
C TYR A 303 -10.19 -6.32 -11.98
N SER A 304 -10.25 -4.99 -12.04
CA SER A 304 -11.44 -4.23 -12.47
C SER A 304 -12.72 -4.75 -11.75
N TYR A 305 -12.59 -5.02 -10.45
CA TYR A 305 -13.65 -5.62 -9.66
C TYR A 305 -14.86 -4.69 -9.57
N ASN A 306 -16.05 -5.23 -9.80
CA ASN A 306 -17.31 -4.51 -9.65
C ASN A 306 -18.29 -5.38 -8.85
N PRO A 307 -18.70 -4.99 -7.62
CA PRO A 307 -19.59 -5.80 -6.80
C PRO A 307 -20.99 -6.00 -7.41
N ASN A 308 -21.37 -5.19 -8.40
CA ASN A 308 -22.66 -5.26 -9.09
C ASN A 308 -22.62 -6.11 -10.39
N HIS A 309 -21.45 -6.62 -10.81
CA HIS A 309 -21.31 -7.43 -12.01
C HIS A 309 -20.62 -8.77 -11.72
N THR A 310 -21.11 -9.85 -12.33
CA THR A 310 -20.58 -11.22 -12.15
C THR A 310 -19.24 -11.48 -12.85
N HIS A 311 -18.80 -10.57 -13.72
CA HIS A 311 -17.58 -10.69 -14.51
C HIS A 311 -16.47 -9.82 -13.93
N SER A 312 -15.80 -10.32 -12.90
CA SER A 312 -14.49 -9.80 -12.48
C SER A 312 -13.39 -10.55 -13.23
N TYR A 313 -12.41 -9.83 -13.78
CA TYR A 313 -11.30 -10.45 -14.50
C TYR A 313 -10.41 -11.19 -13.50
N LYS A 314 -10.48 -12.52 -13.51
CA LYS A 314 -9.71 -13.39 -12.62
C LYS A 314 -8.30 -13.58 -13.17
N SER A 315 -7.33 -13.06 -12.44
CA SER A 315 -5.92 -13.40 -12.60
C SER A 315 -5.49 -14.22 -11.38
N HIS A 316 -4.93 -15.40 -11.60
CA HIS A 316 -4.17 -16.01 -10.51
C HIS A 316 -2.90 -15.18 -10.35
N VAL A 317 -2.46 -14.94 -9.10
CA VAL A 317 -1.15 -14.32 -8.87
C VAL A 317 -0.10 -15.28 -9.39
N ILE A 318 0.44 -14.99 -10.57
CA ILE A 318 1.53 -15.75 -11.15
C ILE A 318 2.79 -15.31 -10.40
N ASN A 319 3.06 -15.97 -9.28
CA ASN A 319 4.41 -16.03 -8.73
C ASN A 319 5.24 -16.89 -9.70
N GLU A 320 5.69 -16.22 -10.77
CA GLU A 320 6.57 -16.61 -11.88
C GLU A 320 7.19 -18.03 -11.80
N TRP A 321 6.44 -19.05 -12.27
CA TRP A 321 7.01 -20.35 -12.68
C TRP A 321 6.22 -21.10 -13.79
N LEU A 322 5.22 -20.46 -14.42
CA LEU A 322 4.41 -21.05 -15.51
C LEU A 322 4.73 -20.49 -16.91
N TYR A 323 5.96 -20.02 -17.13
CA TYR A 323 6.45 -19.60 -18.46
C TYR A 323 7.34 -20.63 -19.18
N LEU A 324 7.44 -21.87 -18.66
CA LEU A 324 8.35 -22.90 -19.22
C LEU A 324 7.69 -24.11 -19.89
N PHE A 325 6.36 -24.19 -19.97
CA PHE A 325 5.67 -25.25 -20.74
C PHE A 325 4.44 -24.75 -21.49
N ARG A 326 4.68 -23.96 -22.55
CA ARG A 326 3.90 -24.10 -23.79
C ARG A 326 4.85 -24.59 -24.87
N ILE A 327 4.50 -25.76 -25.41
CA ILE A 327 5.18 -26.51 -26.48
C ILE A 327 4.75 -25.91 -27.82
#